data_AF-A0A1X0QNC0-F1
#
_entry.id   AF-A0A1X0QNC0-F1
#
_cell.length_a   1.000
_cell.length_b   1.000
_cell.length_c   1.000
_cell.angle_alpha   90.00
_cell.angle_beta   90.00
_cell.angle_gamma   90.00
#
_symmetry.space_group_name_H-M   'P 1'
#
loop_
_entity.id
_entity.type
_entity.pdbx_description
1 polymer ?
#
loop_
_entity_poly.entity_id
_entity_poly.type
_entity_poly.pdbx_seq_one_letter_code
_entity_poly.pdbx_strand_id
1 'polypeptide(L)'
;MARVLDYRTWTVQITVFFMTFLVIDLLIGSLFYPKKIGILTGWIHHIVYIGVLTWAISQRYCSIFVMMCLLEVPTFLLALGSVRNQFRHDYLFAFTFVLTRILFHAYAILCAFQLKPFGPIMIALTAFFPLHCFWFYGFIMQQLRLSKTPSAPSKKRYYQSMNVTTSRIEEKPQVMDVLKEPATWHTCKHLSNPAFHASPVSVH
;
A
#
# COMPACT_ATOMS: atom_id res chain seq x y z
N MET A 1 -25.55 -10.95 -21.90
CA MET A 1 -24.31 -10.14 -21.75
C MET A 1 -24.17 -8.98 -22.74
N ALA A 2 -24.79 -9.02 -23.94
CA ALA A 2 -24.65 -7.94 -24.96
C ALA A 2 -25.06 -6.53 -24.48
N ARG A 3 -26.05 -6.41 -23.58
CA ARG A 3 -26.51 -5.11 -23.01
C ARG A 3 -25.46 -4.35 -22.19
N VAL A 4 -24.36 -5.00 -21.80
CA VAL A 4 -23.27 -4.34 -21.07
C VAL A 4 -22.49 -3.41 -22.02
N LEU A 5 -22.44 -3.72 -23.31
CA LEU A 5 -21.73 -2.89 -24.30
C LEU A 5 -22.59 -1.74 -24.85
N ASP A 6 -23.87 -1.65 -24.47
CA ASP A 6 -24.73 -0.57 -24.93
C ASP A 6 -24.21 0.77 -24.44
N TYR A 7 -24.09 1.70 -25.38
CA TYR A 7 -23.72 3.07 -25.11
C TYR A 7 -24.83 3.74 -24.30
N ARG A 8 -24.48 4.23 -23.11
CA ARG A 8 -25.40 4.93 -22.22
C ARG A 8 -24.75 6.21 -21.76
N THR A 9 -25.47 7.32 -21.87
CA THR A 9 -24.97 8.65 -21.52
C THR A 9 -24.55 8.72 -20.04
N TRP A 10 -25.27 8.03 -19.16
CA TRP A 10 -24.95 7.99 -17.73
C TRP A 10 -23.60 7.30 -17.43
N THR A 11 -23.19 6.27 -18.19
CA THR A 11 -21.90 5.61 -17.96
C THR A 11 -20.74 6.51 -18.37
N VAL A 12 -20.93 7.33 -19.41
CA VAL A 12 -19.98 8.36 -19.81
C VAL A 12 -19.85 9.44 -18.73
N GLN A 13 -20.97 9.91 -18.17
CA GLN A 13 -20.97 10.91 -17.09
C GLN A 13 -20.19 10.44 -15.85
N ILE A 14 -20.41 9.19 -15.41
CA ILE A 14 -19.66 8.61 -14.29
C ILE A 14 -18.17 8.49 -14.62
N THR A 15 -17.84 8.09 -15.86
CA THR A 15 -16.44 7.97 -16.30
C THR A 15 -15.74 9.33 -16.26
N VAL A 16 -16.38 10.38 -16.78
CA VAL A 16 -15.83 11.74 -16.78
C VAL A 16 -15.70 12.29 -15.36
N PHE A 17 -16.69 12.05 -14.49
CA PHE A 17 -16.61 12.40 -13.07
C PHE A 17 -15.43 11.72 -12.37
N PHE A 18 -15.17 10.44 -12.67
CA PHE A 18 -14.01 9.76 -12.11
C PHE A 18 -12.70 10.32 -12.67
N MET A 19 -12.64 10.68 -13.95
CA MET A 19 -11.46 11.33 -14.52
C MET A 19 -11.15 12.67 -13.84
N THR A 20 -12.15 13.51 -13.60
CA THR A 20 -11.95 14.78 -12.89
C THR A 20 -11.49 14.55 -11.45
N PHE A 21 -12.04 13.54 -10.78
CA PHE A 21 -11.58 13.13 -9.45
C PHE A 21 -10.11 12.74 -9.45
N LEU A 22 -9.63 11.93 -10.41
CA LEU A 22 -8.22 11.55 -10.51
C LEU A 22 -7.29 12.76 -10.72
N VAL A 23 -7.72 13.73 -11.53
CA VAL A 23 -6.94 14.96 -11.76
C VAL A 23 -6.85 15.80 -10.48
N ILE A 24 -7.97 15.94 -9.76
CA ILE A 24 -7.99 16.67 -8.49
C ILE A 24 -7.15 15.95 -7.43
N ASP A 25 -7.24 14.62 -7.35
CA ASP A 25 -6.45 13.80 -6.42
C ASP A 25 -4.95 13.96 -6.67
N LEU A 26 -4.52 13.92 -7.95
CA LEU A 26 -3.12 14.16 -8.32
C LEU A 26 -2.68 15.61 -8.04
N LEU A 27 -3.55 16.59 -8.28
CA LEU A 27 -3.26 18.00 -8.00
C LEU A 27 -3.09 18.26 -6.49
N ILE A 28 -4.05 17.81 -5.67
CA ILE A 28 -3.98 17.96 -4.21
C ILE A 28 -2.80 17.16 -3.65
N GLY A 29 -2.61 15.93 -4.12
CA GLY A 29 -1.50 15.10 -3.70
C GLY A 29 -0.15 15.73 -4.01
N SER A 30 0.02 16.31 -5.21
CA SER A 30 1.28 16.94 -5.62
C SER A 30 1.58 18.24 -4.86
N LEU A 31 0.55 18.99 -4.48
CA LEU A 31 0.70 20.24 -3.71
C LEU A 31 0.96 19.97 -2.21
N PHE A 32 0.18 19.08 -1.59
CA PHE A 32 0.19 18.91 -0.14
C PHE A 32 1.03 17.71 0.34
N TYR A 33 1.20 16.67 -0.49
CA TYR A 33 1.86 15.42 -0.10
C TYR A 33 2.88 14.90 -1.12
N PRO A 34 3.76 15.73 -1.68
CA PRO A 34 4.70 15.30 -2.73
C PRO A 34 5.64 14.17 -2.29
N LYS A 35 5.94 14.08 -0.98
CA LYS A 35 6.80 13.03 -0.40
C LYS A 35 6.09 11.69 -0.20
N LYS A 36 4.76 11.64 -0.23
CA LYS A 36 3.97 10.40 -0.07
C LYS A 36 3.51 9.81 -1.40
N ILE A 37 3.54 10.58 -2.49
CA ILE A 37 3.19 10.08 -3.81
C ILE A 37 4.32 9.18 -4.32
N GLY A 38 4.09 7.87 -4.32
CA GLY A 38 4.94 6.92 -5.02
C GLY A 38 4.89 7.17 -6.54
N ILE A 39 6.04 7.11 -7.20
CA ILE A 39 6.12 7.28 -8.67
C ILE A 39 5.25 6.24 -9.40
N LEU A 40 5.27 4.99 -8.93
CA LEU A 40 4.55 3.89 -9.56
C LEU A 40 3.05 3.88 -9.21
N THR A 41 2.71 4.04 -7.93
CA THR A 41 1.33 3.92 -7.43
C THR A 41 0.54 5.21 -7.54
N GLY A 42 1.22 6.36 -7.62
CA GLY A 42 0.61 7.66 -7.86
C GLY A 42 0.73 8.04 -9.34
N TRP A 43 1.86 8.62 -9.75
CA TRP A 43 1.98 9.25 -11.07
C TRP A 43 1.69 8.32 -12.24
N ILE A 44 2.38 7.18 -12.33
CA ILE A 44 2.20 6.24 -13.44
C ILE A 44 0.77 5.69 -13.44
N HIS A 45 0.24 5.34 -12.25
CA HIS A 45 -1.12 4.86 -12.11
C HIS A 45 -2.15 5.90 -12.61
N HIS A 46 -2.14 7.13 -12.12
CA HIS A 46 -3.10 8.17 -12.53
C HIS A 46 -2.99 8.49 -14.03
N ILE A 47 -1.77 8.58 -14.59
CA ILE A 47 -1.57 8.81 -16.03
C ILE A 47 -2.15 7.65 -16.85
N VAL A 48 -1.87 6.41 -16.46
CA VAL A 48 -2.41 5.21 -17.13
C VAL A 48 -3.92 5.18 -17.04
N TYR A 49 -4.52 5.52 -15.89
CA TYR A 49 -5.98 5.60 -15.77
C TYR A 49 -6.56 6.65 -16.72
N ILE A 50 -6.05 7.88 -16.71
CA ILE A 50 -6.55 8.94 -17.60
C ILE A 50 -6.47 8.49 -19.08
N GLY A 51 -5.36 7.86 -19.48
CA GLY A 51 -5.20 7.31 -20.83
C GLY A 51 -6.20 6.19 -21.16
N VAL A 52 -6.33 5.20 -20.28
CA VAL A 52 -7.26 4.07 -20.46
C VAL A 52 -8.72 4.54 -20.46
N LEU A 53 -9.09 5.52 -19.62
CA LEU A 53 -10.45 6.05 -19.59
C LEU A 53 -10.76 6.86 -20.84
N THR A 54 -9.82 7.68 -21.31
CA THR A 54 -9.98 8.41 -22.58
C THR A 54 -10.17 7.43 -23.74
N TRP A 55 -9.36 6.37 -23.78
CA TRP A 55 -9.50 5.31 -24.75
C TRP A 55 -10.84 4.56 -24.62
N ALA A 56 -11.27 4.23 -23.40
CA ALA A 56 -12.55 3.55 -23.16
C ALA A 56 -13.76 4.40 -23.61
N ILE A 57 -13.70 5.73 -23.45
CA ILE A 57 -14.71 6.65 -23.97
C ILE A 57 -14.70 6.61 -25.51
N SER A 58 -13.53 6.68 -26.15
CA SER A 58 -13.42 6.65 -27.62
C SER A 58 -14.00 5.36 -28.22
N GLN A 59 -13.81 4.23 -27.54
CA GLN A 59 -14.29 2.92 -27.97
C GLN A 59 -15.70 2.57 -27.47
N ARG A 60 -16.37 3.49 -26.77
CA ARG A 60 -17.72 3.31 -26.17
C ARG A 60 -17.81 2.17 -25.15
N TYR A 61 -16.73 1.89 -24.43
CA TYR A 61 -16.63 0.85 -23.40
C TYR A 61 -16.82 1.35 -21.96
N CYS A 62 -17.41 2.54 -21.78
CA CYS A 62 -17.65 3.16 -20.46
C CYS A 62 -18.41 2.26 -19.49
N SER A 63 -19.35 1.46 -19.98
CA SER A 63 -20.10 0.51 -19.14
C SER A 63 -19.22 -0.55 -18.49
N ILE A 64 -18.16 -1.02 -19.19
CA ILE A 64 -17.19 -1.96 -18.62
C ILE A 64 -16.32 -1.25 -17.59
N PHE A 65 -15.89 -0.01 -17.88
CA PHE A 65 -15.14 0.80 -16.92
C PHE A 65 -15.91 0.98 -15.59
N VAL A 66 -17.19 1.32 -15.64
CA VAL A 66 -18.02 1.48 -14.43
C VAL A 66 -18.07 0.18 -13.62
N MET A 67 -18.17 -0.97 -14.28
CA MET A 67 -18.10 -2.27 -13.59
C MET A 67 -16.71 -2.51 -12.96
N MET A 68 -15.65 -2.13 -13.67
CA MET A 68 -14.27 -2.24 -13.20
C MET A 68 -13.91 -1.26 -12.08
N CYS A 69 -14.70 -0.21 -11.83
CA CYS A 69 -14.52 0.65 -10.67
C CYS A 69 -14.59 -0.13 -9.34
N LEU A 70 -15.28 -1.28 -9.32
CA LEU A 70 -15.31 -2.17 -8.15
C LEU A 70 -13.92 -2.73 -7.79
N LEU A 71 -12.97 -2.73 -8.72
CA LEU A 71 -11.57 -3.10 -8.45
C LEU A 71 -10.87 -2.10 -7.53
N GLU A 72 -11.40 -0.87 -7.37
CA GLU A 72 -10.86 0.15 -6.46
C GLU A 72 -11.39 0.05 -5.03
N VAL A 73 -12.32 -0.87 -4.74
CA VAL A 73 -12.79 -1.11 -3.36
C VAL A 73 -11.66 -1.46 -2.37
N PRO A 74 -10.72 -2.39 -2.67
CA PRO A 74 -9.63 -2.70 -1.74
C PRO A 74 -8.69 -1.50 -1.51
N THR A 75 -8.41 -0.71 -2.53
CA THR A 75 -7.57 0.50 -2.42
C THR A 75 -8.29 1.60 -1.64
N PHE A 76 -9.61 1.75 -1.80
CA PHE A 76 -10.42 2.63 -0.95
C PHE A 76 -10.36 2.23 0.53
N LEU A 77 -10.45 0.93 0.84
CA LEU A 77 -10.30 0.44 2.21
C LEU A 77 -8.91 0.69 2.78
N LEU A 78 -7.86 0.55 1.95
CA LEU A 78 -6.49 0.85 2.34
C LEU A 78 -6.32 2.35 2.66
N ALA A 79 -6.85 3.21 1.79
CA ALA A 79 -6.85 4.66 1.99
C ALA A 79 -7.62 5.03 3.27
N LEU A 80 -8.78 4.43 3.51
CA LEU A 80 -9.57 4.65 4.73
C LEU A 80 -8.81 4.22 6.00
N GLY A 81 -8.12 3.08 5.94
CA GLY A 81 -7.24 2.62 7.02
C GLY A 81 -6.06 3.56 7.29
N SER A 82 -5.59 4.27 6.26
CA SER A 82 -4.53 5.27 6.39
C SER A 82 -5.00 6.58 7.07
N VAL A 83 -6.26 6.97 6.85
CA VAL A 83 -6.88 8.13 7.49
C VAL A 83 -7.16 7.84 8.97
N ARG A 84 -7.65 6.64 9.28
CA ARG A 84 -7.98 6.24 10.65
C ARG A 84 -7.44 4.85 10.95
N ASN A 85 -6.36 4.78 11.74
CA ASN A 85 -5.71 3.51 12.09
C ASN A 85 -6.64 2.51 12.80
N GLN A 86 -7.71 2.99 13.46
CA GLN A 86 -8.73 2.13 14.10
C GLN A 86 -9.61 1.36 13.09
N PHE A 87 -9.63 1.75 11.81
CA PHE A 87 -10.32 1.03 10.74
C PHE A 87 -9.39 0.12 9.93
N ARG A 88 -8.10 0.05 10.29
CA ARG A 88 -7.12 -0.77 9.56
C ARG A 88 -7.30 -2.24 9.94
N HIS A 89 -8.16 -2.93 9.20
CA HIS A 89 -8.33 -4.38 9.27
C HIS A 89 -7.71 -5.03 8.04
N ASP A 90 -6.48 -5.54 8.20
CA ASP A 90 -5.72 -6.18 7.11
C ASP A 90 -6.46 -7.38 6.48
N TYR A 91 -7.31 -8.06 7.25
CA TYR A 91 -8.19 -9.13 6.78
C TYR A 91 -9.28 -8.64 5.82
N LEU A 92 -9.90 -7.48 6.09
CA LEU A 92 -10.92 -6.91 5.21
C LEU A 92 -10.30 -6.45 3.88
N PHE A 93 -9.11 -5.85 3.95
CA PHE A 93 -8.33 -5.52 2.76
C PHE A 93 -8.02 -6.77 1.94
N ALA A 94 -7.45 -7.82 2.56
CA ALA A 94 -7.10 -9.06 1.85
C ALA A 94 -8.33 -9.74 1.22
N PHE A 95 -9.43 -9.81 1.97
CA PHE A 95 -10.68 -10.39 1.50
C PHE A 95 -11.24 -9.63 0.28
N THR A 96 -11.36 -8.31 0.39
CA THR A 96 -11.88 -7.48 -0.71
C THR A 96 -10.95 -7.47 -1.91
N PHE A 97 -9.63 -7.53 -1.71
CA PHE A 97 -8.65 -7.65 -2.79
C PHE A 97 -8.85 -8.94 -3.58
N VAL A 98 -8.95 -10.08 -2.91
CA VAL A 98 -9.18 -11.37 -3.58
C VAL A 98 -10.53 -11.37 -4.31
N LEU A 99 -11.59 -10.89 -3.65
CA LEU A 99 -12.93 -10.90 -4.23
C LEU A 99 -13.02 -10.03 -5.50
N THR A 100 -12.50 -8.81 -5.44
CA THR A 100 -12.61 -7.85 -6.53
C THR A 100 -11.51 -8.02 -7.57
N ARG A 101 -10.23 -7.98 -7.16
CA ARG A 101 -9.08 -7.95 -8.08
C ARG A 101 -8.64 -9.31 -8.60
N ILE A 102 -9.02 -10.40 -7.94
CA ILE A 102 -8.72 -11.76 -8.41
C ILE A 102 -9.95 -12.41 -9.01
N LEU A 103 -11.00 -12.65 -8.21
CA LEU A 103 -12.16 -13.41 -8.66
C LEU A 103 -13.01 -12.65 -9.67
N PHE A 104 -13.44 -11.43 -9.33
CA PHE A 104 -14.26 -10.62 -10.23
C PHE A 104 -13.49 -10.22 -11.50
N HIS A 105 -12.21 -9.86 -11.39
CA HIS A 105 -11.38 -9.56 -12.56
C HIS A 105 -11.18 -10.77 -13.48
N ALA A 106 -10.91 -11.96 -12.92
CA ALA A 106 -10.79 -13.19 -13.71
C ALA A 106 -12.12 -13.55 -14.39
N TYR A 107 -13.24 -13.41 -13.68
CA TYR A 107 -14.57 -13.60 -14.27
C TYR A 107 -14.84 -12.62 -15.42
N ALA A 108 -14.45 -11.34 -15.27
CA ALA A 108 -14.57 -10.35 -16.33
C ALA A 108 -13.71 -10.69 -17.56
N ILE A 109 -12.51 -11.26 -17.37
CA ILE A 109 -11.67 -11.78 -18.47
C ILE A 109 -12.38 -12.92 -19.20
N LEU A 110 -12.93 -13.89 -18.47
CA LEU A 110 -13.65 -15.02 -19.07
C LEU A 110 -14.86 -14.53 -19.89
N CYS A 111 -15.62 -13.57 -19.35
CA CYS A 111 -16.72 -12.96 -20.08
C CYS A 111 -16.23 -12.22 -21.35
N ALA A 112 -15.14 -11.45 -21.25
CA ALA A 112 -14.56 -10.74 -22.38
C ALA A 112 -14.10 -11.71 -23.48
N PHE A 113 -13.52 -12.85 -23.10
CA PHE A 113 -13.09 -13.90 -24.02
C PHE A 113 -14.28 -14.53 -24.77
N GLN A 114 -15.40 -14.77 -24.08
CA GLN A 114 -16.63 -15.29 -24.69
C GLN A 114 -17.33 -14.28 -25.61
N LEU A 115 -17.27 -12.98 -25.28
CA LEU A 115 -17.92 -11.91 -26.05
C LEU A 115 -17.15 -11.57 -27.34
N LYS A 116 -15.84 -11.33 -27.23
CA LYS A 116 -14.96 -11.00 -28.35
C LYS A 116 -13.57 -11.58 -28.11
N PRO A 117 -13.28 -12.80 -28.59
CA PRO A 117 -11.94 -13.36 -28.47
C PRO A 117 -10.95 -12.43 -29.18
N PHE A 118 -9.84 -12.11 -28.50
CA PHE A 118 -8.81 -11.16 -28.95
C PHE A 118 -9.29 -9.72 -29.17
N GLY A 119 -10.43 -9.34 -28.62
CA GLY A 119 -10.89 -7.95 -28.63
C GLY A 119 -9.96 -7.03 -27.81
N PRO A 120 -9.94 -5.72 -28.11
CA PRO A 120 -9.15 -4.73 -27.37
C PRO A 120 -9.37 -4.77 -25.85
N ILE A 121 -10.62 -5.01 -25.43
CA ILE A 121 -11.00 -5.15 -24.03
C ILE A 121 -10.32 -6.35 -23.38
N MET A 122 -10.32 -7.51 -24.05
CA MET A 122 -9.72 -8.74 -23.51
C MET A 122 -8.21 -8.53 -23.29
N ILE A 123 -7.53 -7.94 -24.28
CA ILE A 123 -6.10 -7.61 -24.17
C ILE A 123 -5.85 -6.68 -22.98
N ALA A 124 -6.65 -5.61 -22.84
CA ALA A 124 -6.53 -4.67 -21.74
C ALA A 124 -6.74 -5.36 -20.38
N LEU A 125 -7.83 -6.11 -20.17
CA LEU A 125 -8.09 -6.79 -18.90
C LEU A 125 -6.99 -7.80 -18.56
N THR A 126 -6.54 -8.59 -19.53
CA THR A 126 -5.50 -9.59 -19.31
C THR A 126 -4.15 -8.95 -19.00
N ALA A 127 -3.82 -7.80 -19.60
CA ALA A 127 -2.57 -7.09 -19.31
C ALA A 127 -2.49 -6.59 -17.86
N PHE A 128 -3.61 -6.17 -17.26
CA PHE A 128 -3.63 -5.67 -15.87
C PHE A 128 -3.71 -6.78 -14.81
N PHE A 129 -4.13 -7.99 -15.16
CA PHE A 129 -4.29 -9.06 -14.18
C PHE A 129 -2.99 -9.52 -13.50
N PRO A 130 -1.86 -9.73 -14.22
CA PRO A 130 -0.58 -10.07 -13.60
C PRO A 130 -0.12 -9.03 -12.58
N LEU A 131 -0.40 -7.75 -12.81
CA LEU A 131 -0.09 -6.67 -11.89
C LEU A 131 -0.83 -6.84 -10.56
N HIS A 132 -2.11 -7.21 -10.60
CA HIS A 132 -2.88 -7.49 -9.39
C HIS A 132 -2.34 -8.70 -8.62
N CYS A 133 -1.97 -9.77 -9.32
CA CYS A 133 -1.33 -10.94 -8.71
C CYS A 133 0.01 -10.57 -8.04
N PHE A 134 0.84 -9.77 -8.73
CA PHE A 134 2.12 -9.30 -8.19
C PHE A 134 1.93 -8.45 -6.93
N TRP A 135 0.97 -7.52 -6.93
CA TRP A 135 0.65 -6.72 -5.74
C TRP A 135 0.15 -7.56 -4.57
N PHE A 136 -0.70 -8.55 -4.84
CA PHE A 136 -1.17 -9.45 -3.79
C PHE A 136 -0.04 -10.30 -3.20
N TYR A 137 0.86 -10.80 -4.05
CA TYR A 137 2.06 -11.52 -3.62
C TYR A 137 2.94 -10.64 -2.72
N GLY A 138 3.17 -9.38 -3.11
CA GLY A 138 3.90 -8.41 -2.29
C GLY A 138 3.25 -8.19 -0.92
N PHE A 139 1.92 -8.09 -0.88
CA PHE A 139 1.16 -7.97 0.36
C PHE A 139 1.34 -9.20 1.26
N ILE A 140 1.21 -10.42 0.73
CA ILE A 140 1.43 -11.66 1.52
C ILE A 140 2.85 -11.68 2.09
N MET A 141 3.85 -11.38 1.27
CA MET A 141 5.25 -11.36 1.72
C MET A 141 5.49 -10.32 2.82
N GLN A 142 4.83 -9.16 2.75
CA GLN A 142 4.86 -8.17 3.82
C GLN A 142 4.24 -8.72 5.12
N GLN A 143 3.07 -9.35 5.05
CA GLN A 143 2.41 -9.94 6.22
C GLN A 143 3.25 -11.06 6.85
N LEU A 144 3.90 -11.89 6.04
CA LEU A 144 4.84 -12.93 6.50
C LEU A 144 6.10 -12.35 7.16
N ARG A 145 6.59 -11.19 6.73
CA ARG A 145 7.70 -10.50 7.39
C ARG A 145 7.27 -9.92 8.73
N LEU A 146 6.08 -9.31 8.79
CA LEU A 146 5.53 -8.76 10.02
C LEU A 146 5.26 -9.84 11.07
N SER A 147 4.80 -11.03 10.66
CA SER A 147 4.59 -12.15 11.59
C SER A 147 5.89 -12.74 12.14
N LYS A 148 6.98 -12.69 11.36
CA LYS A 148 8.31 -13.19 11.77
C LYS A 148 9.12 -12.18 12.59
N THR A 149 8.75 -10.90 12.57
CA THR A 149 9.46 -9.89 13.34
C THR A 149 8.98 -9.97 14.79
N PRO A 150 9.82 -10.40 15.75
CA PRO A 150 9.41 -10.37 17.15
C PRO A 150 9.08 -8.93 17.52
N SER A 151 7.90 -8.73 18.12
CA SER A 151 7.47 -7.42 18.60
C SER A 151 8.60 -6.79 19.39
N ALA A 152 9.11 -5.63 18.94
CA ALA A 152 10.09 -4.86 19.68
C ALA A 152 9.61 -4.76 21.14
N PRO A 153 10.47 -4.99 22.14
CA PRO A 153 10.05 -4.96 23.53
C PRO A 153 9.34 -3.64 23.78
N SER A 154 8.08 -3.73 24.23
CA SER A 154 7.25 -2.57 24.55
C SER A 154 8.09 -1.55 25.33
N LYS A 155 8.01 -0.25 24.97
CA LYS A 155 8.72 0.81 25.69
C LYS A 155 8.51 0.69 27.22
N LYS A 156 7.32 0.23 27.66
CA LYS A 156 7.04 -0.09 29.08
C LYS A 156 8.00 -1.14 29.67
N ARG A 157 8.31 -2.22 28.94
CA ARG A 157 9.21 -3.30 29.38
C ARG A 157 10.68 -2.84 29.45
N TYR A 158 11.08 -1.92 28.57
CA TYR A 158 12.41 -1.30 28.61
C TYR A 158 12.60 -0.37 29.82
N TYR A 159 11.65 0.54 30.07
CA TYR A 159 11.71 1.39 31.28
C TYR A 159 11.57 0.57 32.57
N GLN A 160 10.75 -0.48 32.56
CA GLN A 160 10.60 -1.36 33.72
C GLN A 160 11.85 -2.21 34.00
N SER A 161 12.57 -2.70 32.97
CA SER A 161 13.86 -3.36 33.19
C SER A 161 14.94 -2.42 33.71
N MET A 162 14.90 -1.14 33.28
CA MET A 162 15.83 -0.12 33.73
C MET A 162 15.59 0.24 35.20
N ASN A 163 14.33 0.45 35.62
CA ASN A 163 13.98 0.72 37.02
C ASN A 163 14.36 -0.43 37.97
N VAL A 164 14.18 -1.69 37.55
CA VAL A 164 14.57 -2.87 38.35
C VAL A 164 16.09 -3.00 38.49
N THR A 165 16.84 -2.56 37.48
CA THR A 165 18.31 -2.59 37.51
C THR A 165 18.84 -1.49 38.41
N THR A 166 18.26 -0.29 38.36
CA THR A 166 18.62 0.83 39.25
C THR A 166 18.32 0.50 40.72
N SER A 167 17.18 -0.11 41.03
CA SER A 167 16.85 -0.50 42.41
C SER A 167 17.78 -1.59 42.96
N ARG A 168 18.30 -2.47 42.10
CA ARG A 168 19.25 -3.53 42.50
C ARG A 168 20.66 -2.99 42.79
N ILE A 169 21.04 -1.83 42.21
CA ILE A 169 22.34 -1.20 42.45
C ILE A 169 22.34 -0.41 43.76
N GLU A 170 21.22 0.21 44.14
CA GLU A 170 21.09 0.93 45.42
C GLU A 170 21.10 0.02 46.66
N GLU A 171 20.79 -1.28 46.50
CA GLU A 171 20.69 -2.21 47.63
C GLU A 171 22.02 -2.84 48.08
N LYS A 172 23.16 -2.50 47.47
CA LYS A 172 24.47 -3.04 47.87
C LYS A 172 25.31 -2.00 48.66
N PRO A 173 25.29 -2.01 50.00
CA PRO A 173 26.22 -1.20 50.78
C PRO A 173 27.56 -1.93 50.85
N GLN A 174 28.56 -1.46 50.12
CA GLN A 174 29.95 -1.87 50.31
C GLN A 174 30.81 -0.62 50.50
N VAL A 175 31.00 -0.28 51.77
CA VAL A 175 32.14 0.50 52.25
C VAL A 175 33.42 -0.29 51.94
N MET A 176 34.35 0.29 51.17
CA MET A 176 35.79 0.35 51.47
C MET A 176 36.63 0.87 50.29
N ASP A 177 37.37 1.95 50.59
CA ASP A 177 38.76 2.29 50.27
C ASP A 177 39.31 2.31 48.82
N VAL A 178 39.55 3.56 48.37
CA VAL A 178 40.84 4.13 47.93
C VAL A 178 41.89 3.16 47.34
N LEU A 179 42.15 3.25 46.02
CA LEU A 179 43.48 3.47 45.42
C LEU A 179 43.46 3.48 43.87
N LYS A 180 43.86 4.64 43.30
CA LYS A 180 44.87 4.84 42.24
C LYS A 180 44.65 4.25 40.82
N GLU A 181 44.45 5.16 39.86
CA GLU A 181 44.69 5.04 38.40
C GLU A 181 46.14 4.57 38.05
N PRO A 182 46.47 4.00 36.86
CA PRO A 182 46.09 4.56 35.54
C PRO A 182 45.97 3.61 34.31
N ALA A 183 45.58 4.24 33.20
CA ALA A 183 45.96 3.94 31.81
C ALA A 183 45.21 2.82 31.04
N THR A 184 44.36 3.23 30.08
CA THR A 184 44.55 3.09 28.61
C THR A 184 43.18 3.08 27.92
N TRP A 185 42.73 4.26 27.47
CA TRP A 185 41.52 4.37 26.64
C TRP A 185 41.86 3.96 25.22
N HIS A 186 41.59 2.69 24.89
CA HIS A 186 41.52 2.28 23.50
C HIS A 186 40.32 2.95 22.83
N THR A 187 40.65 3.90 21.95
CA THR A 187 39.78 4.55 20.99
C THR A 187 39.08 3.52 20.11
N CYS A 188 37.87 3.08 20.49
CA CYS A 188 37.02 2.33 19.59
C CYS A 188 36.18 3.32 18.78
N LYS A 189 36.56 3.43 17.50
CA LYS A 189 35.98 4.29 16.48
C LYS A 189 34.46 4.18 16.48
N HIS A 190 33.82 5.32 16.75
CA HIS A 190 32.43 5.58 16.42
C HIS A 190 32.30 5.51 14.89
N LEU A 191 32.09 4.30 14.35
CA LEU A 191 31.57 4.11 13.01
C LEU A 191 30.13 4.61 13.05
N SER A 192 29.98 5.91 12.77
CA SER A 192 28.78 6.48 12.19
C SER A 192 28.32 5.56 11.06
N ASN A 193 27.21 4.85 11.27
CA ASN A 193 26.49 4.19 10.21
C ASN A 193 25.38 5.16 9.76
N PRO A 194 25.56 5.92 8.67
CA PRO A 194 24.48 6.68 8.08
C PRO A 194 23.64 5.72 7.22
N ALA A 195 22.80 4.92 7.87
CA ALA A 195 21.85 4.06 7.18
C ALA A 195 20.49 4.09 7.89
N PHE A 196 20.06 5.30 8.25
CA PHE A 196 18.71 5.59 8.74
C PHE A 196 18.01 6.57 7.79
N HIS A 197 18.08 6.34 6.48
CA HIS A 197 17.22 6.99 5.49
C HIS A 197 17.07 6.11 4.24
N ALA A 198 16.49 4.93 4.42
CA ALA A 198 15.84 4.20 3.34
C ALA A 198 14.72 3.37 3.95
N SER A 199 13.57 4.01 4.20
CA SER A 199 12.30 3.29 4.21
C SER A 199 11.93 3.02 2.76
N PRO A 200 11.93 1.78 2.26
CA PRO A 200 11.08 1.47 1.14
C PRO A 200 9.70 1.13 1.69
N VAL A 201 8.67 1.60 0.99
CA VAL A 201 7.25 1.34 1.23
C VAL A 201 6.62 2.27 2.28
N SER A 202 6.48 3.54 1.90
CA SER A 202 5.35 4.33 2.36
C SER A 202 4.07 3.68 1.82
N VAL A 203 3.38 2.93 2.68
CA VAL A 203 1.96 2.68 2.52
C VAL A 203 1.26 3.96 2.95
N HIS A 204 0.98 4.82 1.97
CA HIS A 204 -0.07 5.83 2.00
C HIS A 204 -0.71 5.85 0.63
#